data_AF-A0A6L8B857-F1
#
_entry.id   AF-A0A6L8B857-F1
#
_cell.length_a   1.000
_cell.length_b   1.000
_cell.length_c   1.000
_cell.angle_alpha   90.00
_cell.angle_beta   90.00
_cell.angle_gamma   90.00
#
_symmetry.space_group_name_H-M   'P 1'
#
loop_
_entity.id
_entity.type
_entity.pdbx_description
1 polymer ?
#
loop_
_entity_poly.entity_id
_entity_poly.type
_entity_poly.pdbx_seq_one_letter_code
_entity_poly.pdbx_strand_id
1 'polypeptide(L)'
;IPGNAPAAAILAALQLKSVVPGPLIQVENPGLIYFIYIGLIIANFFMYGMAIALIKPCVKLFSLPKTLLMPVILPICVLGAFAVNLNFFDVYVMLASGLVGFVLHRFGFPLAPMVLAVILGPLADENLRRALLVFEDTGILSVLWDRKLGTVLLLVVLYTFYDGIFRRDDSKVSR
;
A
#
# COMPACT_ATOMS: atom_id res chain seq x y z
N ILE A 1 13.78 7.68 9.52
CA ILE A 1 13.61 7.25 8.10
C ILE A 1 12.12 7.33 7.79
N PRO A 2 11.70 8.04 6.73
CA PRO A 2 10.28 8.14 6.41
C PRO A 2 9.68 6.74 6.20
N GLY A 3 8.57 6.46 6.88
CA GLY A 3 7.94 5.13 6.86
C GLY A 3 7.02 4.89 5.65
N ASN A 4 6.69 5.94 4.89
CA ASN A 4 5.85 5.90 3.70
C ASN A 4 6.14 7.09 2.76
N ALA A 5 5.66 7.03 1.52
CA ALA A 5 5.92 8.06 0.50
C ALA A 5 5.45 9.48 0.88
N PRO A 6 4.26 9.69 1.50
CA PRO A 6 3.84 11.02 1.93
C PRO A 6 4.74 11.63 3.01
N ALA A 7 5.15 10.83 4.00
CA ALA A 7 6.08 11.29 5.04
C ALA A 7 7.45 11.64 4.44
N ALA A 8 7.90 10.89 3.42
CA ALA A 8 9.14 11.20 2.70
C ALA A 8 9.05 12.55 1.97
N ALA A 9 7.93 12.83 1.31
CA ALA A 9 7.71 14.11 0.63
C ALA A 9 7.71 15.30 1.60
N ILE A 10 7.08 15.15 2.78
CA ILE A 10 7.10 16.19 3.82
C ILE A 10 8.52 16.39 4.38
N LEU A 11 9.23 15.29 4.67
CA LEU A 11 10.63 15.35 5.11
C LEU A 11 11.52 16.05 4.09
N ALA A 12 11.37 15.73 2.80
CA ALA A 12 12.09 16.39 1.71
C ALA A 12 11.77 17.88 1.66
N ALA A 13 10.49 18.27 1.80
CA ALA A 13 10.09 19.67 1.83
C ALA A 13 10.66 20.45 3.03
N LEU A 14 10.77 19.81 4.20
CA LEU A 14 11.37 20.42 5.40
C LEU A 14 12.89 20.55 5.25
N GLN A 15 13.56 19.55 4.66
CA GLN A 15 14.97 19.60 4.34
C GLN A 15 15.29 20.72 3.34
N LEU A 16 14.44 20.94 2.34
CA LEU A 16 14.58 22.07 1.40
C LEU A 16 14.50 23.44 2.08
N LYS A 17 13.77 23.55 3.21
CA LYS A 17 13.70 24.75 4.03
C LYS A 17 14.79 24.81 5.12
N SER A 18 15.76 23.89 5.10
CA SER A 18 16.81 23.75 6.12
C SER A 18 16.26 23.60 7.55
N VAL A 19 15.03 23.11 7.70
CA VAL A 19 14.42 22.88 9.01
C VAL A 19 14.71 21.43 9.42
N VAL A 20 15.44 21.24 10.51
CA VAL A 20 15.74 19.91 11.04
C VAL A 20 14.54 19.41 11.87
N PRO A 21 13.89 18.30 11.48
CA PRO A 21 12.79 17.74 12.24
C PRO A 21 13.25 17.25 13.62
N GLY A 22 12.71 17.86 14.67
CA GLY A 22 13.00 17.50 16.06
C GLY A 22 12.23 18.36 17.06
N PRO A 23 12.38 18.09 18.38
CA PRO A 23 11.75 18.87 19.46
C PRO A 23 12.12 20.36 19.43
N LEU A 24 13.27 20.67 18.82
CA LEU A 24 13.82 22.02 18.69
C LEU A 24 13.09 22.88 17.65
N ILE A 25 12.27 22.30 16.75
CA ILE A 25 11.50 23.09 15.75
C ILE A 25 10.67 24.17 16.42
N GLN A 26 10.08 23.88 17.58
CA GLN A 26 9.22 24.84 18.27
C GLN A 26 10.01 25.99 18.91
N VAL A 27 11.31 25.80 19.14
CA VAL A 27 12.23 26.80 19.68
C VAL A 27 12.82 27.65 18.55
N GLU A 28 13.28 27.02 17.47
CA GLU A 28 13.91 27.72 16.33
C GLU A 28 12.90 28.38 15.39
N ASN A 29 11.71 27.79 15.22
CA ASN A 29 10.67 28.25 14.30
C ASN A 29 9.27 28.17 14.96
N PRO A 30 8.96 29.10 15.89
CA PRO A 30 7.67 29.12 16.56
C PRO A 30 6.52 29.29 15.54
N GLY A 31 5.51 28.42 15.63
CA GLY A 31 4.32 28.46 14.78
C GLY A 31 4.36 27.57 13.53
N LEU A 32 5.53 27.04 13.13
CA LEU A 32 5.65 26.18 11.95
C LEU A 32 4.84 24.88 12.09
N ILE A 33 4.85 24.28 13.28
CA ILE A 33 4.08 23.07 13.60
C ILE A 33 2.57 23.33 13.46
N TYR A 34 2.08 24.45 13.99
CA TYR A 34 0.67 24.84 13.86
C TYR A 34 0.28 25.07 12.40
N PHE A 35 1.15 25.71 11.61
CA PHE A 35 0.92 25.90 10.18
C PHE A 35 0.83 24.58 9.41
N ILE A 36 1.69 23.59 9.73
CA ILE A 36 1.62 22.26 9.14
C ILE A 36 0.30 21.57 9.52
N TYR A 37 -0.11 21.60 10.79
CA TYR A 37 -1.37 20.98 11.21
C TYR A 37 -2.59 21.61 10.52
N ILE A 38 -2.66 22.94 10.48
CA ILE A 38 -3.75 23.65 9.81
C ILE A 38 -3.73 23.36 8.30
N GLY A 39 -2.56 23.38 7.67
CA GLY A 39 -2.38 23.05 6.26
C GLY A 39 -2.81 21.61 5.94
N LEU A 40 -2.53 20.66 6.82
CA LEU A 40 -2.90 19.25 6.66
C LEU A 40 -4.42 19.04 6.80
N ILE A 41 -5.07 19.79 7.69
CA ILE A 41 -6.53 19.82 7.80
C ILE A 41 -7.14 20.38 6.50
N ILE A 42 -6.66 21.53 6.03
CA ILE A 42 -7.14 22.15 4.78
C ILE A 42 -6.90 21.23 3.57
N ALA A 43 -5.73 20.58 3.50
CA ALA A 43 -5.40 19.63 2.45
C ALA A 43 -6.34 18.43 2.44
N ASN A 44 -6.75 17.90 3.60
CA ASN A 44 -7.73 16.82 3.66
C ASN A 44 -9.10 17.26 3.16
N PHE A 45 -9.56 18.48 3.50
CA PHE A 45 -10.81 19.01 2.95
C PHE A 45 -10.73 19.18 1.43
N PHE A 46 -9.62 19.70 0.92
CA PHE A 46 -9.41 19.85 -0.51
C PHE A 46 -9.33 18.49 -1.24
N MET A 47 -8.62 17.52 -0.65
CA MET A 47 -8.55 16.14 -1.14
C MET A 47 -9.93 15.52 -1.21
N TYR A 48 -10.76 15.70 -0.19
CA TYR A 48 -12.13 15.20 -0.18
C TYR A 48 -12.99 15.84 -1.29
N GLY A 49 -12.91 17.17 -1.44
CA GLY A 49 -13.62 17.87 -2.52
C GLY A 49 -13.17 17.42 -3.91
N MET A 50 -11.86 17.29 -4.12
CA MET A 50 -11.28 16.84 -5.38
C MET A 50 -11.64 15.37 -5.66
N ALA A 51 -11.66 14.50 -4.65
CA ALA A 51 -12.07 13.10 -4.79
C ALA A 51 -13.51 12.98 -5.30
N ILE A 52 -14.45 13.75 -4.76
CA ILE A 52 -15.85 13.75 -5.22
C ILE A 52 -15.96 14.32 -6.65
N ALA A 53 -15.18 15.35 -6.98
CA ALA A 53 -15.18 15.90 -8.34
C ALA A 53 -14.64 14.89 -9.37
N LEU A 54 -13.57 14.16 -9.02
CA LEU A 54 -12.89 13.22 -9.91
C LEU A 54 -13.61 11.86 -10.03
N ILE A 55 -14.39 11.44 -9.03
CA ILE A 55 -15.04 10.12 -9.08
C ILE A 55 -15.99 10.00 -10.28
N LYS A 56 -16.69 11.08 -10.65
CA LYS A 56 -17.66 11.10 -11.77
C LYS A 56 -17.00 10.78 -13.12
N PRO A 57 -15.96 11.51 -13.58
CA PRO A 57 -15.28 11.19 -14.83
C PRO A 57 -14.55 9.84 -14.77
N CYS A 58 -13.96 9.46 -13.63
CA CYS A 58 -13.30 8.16 -13.47
C CYS A 58 -14.29 7.00 -13.69
N VAL A 59 -15.46 7.03 -13.05
CA VAL A 59 -16.49 5.98 -13.24
C VAL A 59 -16.96 5.90 -14.70
N LYS A 60 -17.09 7.05 -15.37
CA LYS A 60 -17.45 7.10 -16.80
C LYS A 60 -16.38 6.48 -17.69
N LEU A 61 -15.09 6.68 -17.36
CA LEU A 61 -13.98 6.04 -18.07
C LEU A 61 -13.99 4.52 -17.90
N PHE A 62 -14.27 4.02 -16.70
CA PHE A 62 -14.37 2.56 -16.45
C PHE A 62 -15.63 1.90 -17.03
N SER A 63 -16.65 2.69 -17.39
CA SER A 63 -17.88 2.19 -18.01
C SER A 63 -17.79 2.03 -19.52
N LEU A 64 -16.64 2.36 -20.13
CA LEU A 64 -16.39 2.15 -21.57
C LEU A 64 -16.34 0.66 -21.92
N PRO A 65 -16.74 0.27 -23.15
CA PRO A 65 -16.73 -1.12 -23.58
C PRO A 65 -15.30 -1.68 -23.52
N LYS A 66 -15.18 -2.93 -23.02
CA LYS A 66 -13.90 -3.61 -22.80
C LYS A 66 -13.01 -3.63 -24.05
N THR A 67 -13.61 -3.67 -25.24
CA THR A 67 -12.93 -3.62 -26.54
C THR A 67 -12.10 -2.36 -26.74
N LEU A 68 -12.54 -1.21 -26.22
CA LEU A 68 -11.79 0.05 -26.24
C LEU A 68 -10.89 0.22 -25.02
N LEU A 69 -11.29 -0.36 -23.88
CA LEU A 69 -10.57 -0.18 -22.62
C LEU A 69 -9.22 -0.94 -22.62
N MET A 70 -9.18 -2.15 -23.18
CA MET A 70 -7.95 -2.94 -23.29
C MET A 70 -6.81 -2.23 -24.04
N PRO A 71 -6.99 -1.72 -25.28
CA PRO A 71 -5.91 -1.06 -26.02
C PRO A 71 -5.46 0.28 -25.42
N VAL A 72 -6.25 0.89 -24.54
CA VAL A 72 -5.87 2.12 -23.83
C VAL A 72 -5.08 1.79 -22.56
N ILE A 73 -5.50 0.79 -21.79
CA ILE A 73 -4.83 0.41 -20.53
C ILE A 73 -3.44 -0.15 -20.80
N LEU A 74 -3.28 -1.00 -21.83
CA LEU A 74 -2.02 -1.70 -22.09
C LEU A 74 -0.81 -0.76 -22.29
N PRO A 75 -0.85 0.27 -23.17
CA PRO A 75 0.25 1.22 -23.31
C PRO A 75 0.47 2.05 -22.05
N ILE A 76 -0.60 2.42 -21.32
CA ILE A 76 -0.49 3.16 -20.05
C ILE A 76 0.25 2.32 -19.00
N CYS A 77 -0.02 1.01 -18.91
CA CYS A 77 0.69 0.12 -18.00
C CYS A 77 2.16 -0.06 -18.40
N VAL A 78 2.46 -0.15 -19.70
CA VAL A 78 3.85 -0.24 -20.19
C VAL A 78 4.62 1.05 -19.87
N LEU A 79 4.02 2.22 -20.12
CA LEU A 79 4.58 3.51 -19.73
C LEU A 79 4.78 3.61 -18.21
N GLY A 80 3.81 3.12 -17.43
CA GLY A 80 3.89 3.11 -15.97
C GLY A 80 5.04 2.25 -15.44
N ALA A 81 5.21 1.04 -15.97
CA ALA A 81 6.32 0.15 -15.60
C ALA A 81 7.68 0.75 -15.99
N PHE A 82 7.77 1.34 -17.18
CA PHE A 82 8.99 1.99 -17.64
C PHE A 82 9.34 3.25 -16.82
N ALA A 83 8.35 4.03 -16.38
CA ALA A 83 8.56 5.30 -15.68
C ALA A 83 9.19 5.17 -14.28
N VAL A 84 9.12 3.99 -13.64
CA VAL A 84 9.64 3.81 -12.27
C VAL A 84 11.16 3.82 -12.23
N ASN A 85 11.82 2.97 -13.04
CA ASN A 85 13.28 2.84 -13.06
C ASN A 85 13.91 3.14 -14.43
N LEU A 86 13.13 3.60 -15.41
CA LEU A 86 13.60 3.85 -16.79
C LEU A 86 14.30 2.63 -17.41
N ASN A 87 13.87 1.42 -17.05
CA ASN A 87 14.48 0.16 -17.47
C ASN A 87 13.48 -0.71 -18.23
N PHE A 88 13.93 -1.29 -19.34
CA PHE A 88 13.14 -2.24 -20.13
C PHE A 88 12.92 -3.58 -19.43
N PHE A 89 13.78 -3.95 -18.48
CA PHE A 89 13.60 -5.16 -17.67
C PHE A 89 12.27 -5.16 -16.92
N ASP A 90 11.87 -4.02 -16.36
CA ASP A 90 10.60 -3.87 -15.63
C ASP A 90 9.39 -4.07 -16.54
N VAL A 91 9.52 -3.70 -17.82
CA VAL A 91 8.48 -3.93 -18.84
C VAL A 91 8.35 -5.42 -19.16
N TYR A 92 9.45 -6.15 -19.28
CA TYR A 92 9.43 -7.60 -19.47
C TYR A 92 8.82 -8.31 -18.26
N VAL A 93 9.18 -7.92 -17.04
CA VAL A 93 8.61 -8.46 -15.80
C VAL A 93 7.12 -8.17 -15.73
N MET A 94 6.69 -6.95 -16.06
CA MET A 94 5.28 -6.56 -16.12
C MET A 94 4.48 -7.42 -17.11
N LEU A 95 5.01 -7.67 -18.31
CA LEU A 95 4.35 -8.53 -19.31
C LEU A 95 4.27 -9.98 -18.84
N ALA A 96 5.36 -10.51 -18.28
CA ALA A 96 5.39 -11.87 -17.75
C ALA A 96 4.39 -12.05 -16.59
N SER A 97 4.37 -11.13 -15.62
CA SER A 97 3.44 -11.19 -14.49
C SER A 97 1.98 -10.98 -14.92
N GLY A 98 1.73 -10.13 -15.92
CA GLY A 98 0.41 -9.95 -16.52
C GLY A 98 -0.12 -11.23 -17.18
N LEU A 99 0.76 -11.96 -17.89
CA LEU A 99 0.40 -13.25 -18.50
C LEU A 99 0.12 -14.32 -17.43
N VAL A 100 0.95 -14.40 -16.38
CA VAL A 100 0.72 -15.28 -15.23
C VAL A 100 -0.62 -14.98 -14.56
N GLY A 101 -0.93 -13.70 -14.36
CA GLY A 101 -2.23 -13.27 -13.82
C GLY A 101 -3.42 -13.66 -14.71
N PHE A 102 -3.28 -13.56 -16.03
CA PHE A 102 -4.30 -14.00 -16.98
C PHE A 102 -4.56 -15.52 -16.91
N VAL A 103 -3.49 -16.32 -16.82
CA VAL A 103 -3.58 -17.78 -16.67
C VAL A 103 -4.28 -18.14 -15.36
N LEU A 104 -3.89 -17.52 -14.24
CA LEU A 104 -4.51 -17.75 -12.94
C LEU A 104 -5.99 -17.32 -12.91
N HIS A 105 -6.34 -16.25 -13.62
CA HIS A 105 -7.74 -15.85 -13.77
C HIS A 105 -8.55 -16.93 -14.49
N ARG A 106 -7.96 -17.57 -15.51
CA ARG A 106 -8.61 -18.66 -16.26
C ARG A 106 -8.85 -19.90 -15.39
N PHE A 107 -8.02 -20.14 -14.38
CA PHE A 107 -8.20 -21.21 -13.39
C PHE A 107 -9.20 -20.87 -12.26
N GLY A 108 -9.90 -19.72 -12.33
CA GLY A 108 -10.93 -19.36 -11.37
C GLY A 108 -10.40 -18.77 -10.06
N PHE A 109 -9.12 -18.37 -10.02
CA PHE A 109 -8.60 -17.65 -8.85
C PHE A 109 -9.10 -16.20 -8.83
N PRO A 110 -9.57 -15.69 -7.67
CA PRO A 110 -10.01 -14.31 -7.56
C PRO A 110 -8.80 -13.37 -7.71
N LEU A 111 -8.85 -12.49 -8.71
CA LEU A 111 -7.73 -11.60 -9.05
C LEU A 111 -7.44 -10.56 -7.96
N ALA A 112 -8.49 -10.02 -7.34
CA ALA A 112 -8.41 -8.95 -6.35
C ALA A 112 -7.52 -9.30 -5.12
N PRO A 113 -7.75 -10.41 -4.39
CA PRO A 113 -6.89 -10.79 -3.26
C PRO A 113 -5.46 -11.17 -3.70
N MET A 114 -5.28 -11.62 -4.94
CA MET A 114 -3.95 -11.96 -5.44
C MET A 114 -3.08 -10.72 -5.65
N VAL A 115 -3.62 -9.69 -6.29
CA VAL A 115 -2.93 -8.39 -6.45
C VAL A 115 -2.66 -7.77 -5.08
N LEU A 116 -3.63 -7.84 -4.18
CA LEU A 116 -3.48 -7.37 -2.80
C LEU A 116 -2.33 -8.10 -2.09
N ALA A 117 -2.24 -9.43 -2.19
CA ALA A 117 -1.16 -10.22 -1.61
C ALA A 117 0.22 -9.85 -2.18
N VAL A 118 0.32 -9.59 -3.49
CA VAL A 118 1.59 -9.19 -4.15
C VAL A 118 2.06 -7.82 -3.64
N ILE A 119 1.14 -6.87 -3.41
CA ILE A 119 1.49 -5.53 -2.91
C ILE A 119 1.82 -5.58 -1.41
N LEU A 120 1.05 -6.32 -0.62
CA LEU A 120 1.24 -6.42 0.82
C LEU A 120 2.41 -7.32 1.23
N GLY A 121 2.79 -8.31 0.42
CA GLY A 121 3.91 -9.21 0.69
C GLY A 121 5.22 -8.50 1.03
N PRO A 122 5.79 -7.66 0.14
CA PRO A 122 7.03 -6.94 0.42
C PRO A 122 6.88 -5.94 1.57
N LEU A 123 5.69 -5.34 1.72
CA LEU A 123 5.42 -4.43 2.83
C LEU A 123 5.42 -5.18 4.18
N ALA A 124 4.85 -6.39 4.22
CA ALA A 124 4.86 -7.26 5.39
C ALA A 124 6.29 -7.73 5.71
N ASP A 125 7.07 -8.13 4.70
CA ASP A 125 8.46 -8.54 4.86
C ASP A 125 9.33 -7.41 5.41
N GLU A 126 9.23 -6.21 4.84
CA GLU A 126 9.98 -5.06 5.34
C GLU A 126 9.62 -4.71 6.78
N ASN A 127 8.32 -4.70 7.12
CA ASN A 127 7.90 -4.39 8.48
C ASN A 127 8.30 -5.49 9.46
N LEU A 128 8.26 -6.77 9.05
CA LEU A 128 8.76 -7.89 9.86
C LEU A 128 10.26 -7.77 10.09
N ARG A 129 11.05 -7.51 9.04
CA ARG A 129 12.50 -7.31 9.14
C ARG A 129 12.83 -6.13 10.04
N ARG A 130 12.12 -5.00 9.88
CA ARG A 130 12.27 -3.83 10.77
C ARG A 130 11.94 -4.18 12.22
N ALA A 131 10.87 -4.93 12.46
CA ALA A 131 10.53 -5.38 13.81
C ALA A 131 11.64 -6.27 14.39
N LEU A 132 12.15 -7.24 13.63
CA LEU A 132 13.23 -8.12 14.09
C LEU A 132 14.52 -7.35 14.40
N LEU A 133 14.89 -6.35 13.60
CA LEU A 133 16.05 -5.50 13.88
C LEU A 133 15.88 -4.64 15.14
N VAL A 134 14.65 -4.16 15.42
CA VAL A 134 14.38 -3.38 16.64
C VAL A 134 14.40 -4.26 17.89
N PHE A 135 14.08 -5.54 17.75
CA PHE A 135 13.94 -6.49 18.86
C PHE A 135 15.00 -7.61 18.85
N GLU A 136 16.13 -7.36 18.20
CA GLU A 136 17.22 -8.34 18.03
C GLU A 136 17.71 -8.88 19.39
N ASP A 137 17.74 -8.04 20.42
CA ASP A 137 18.24 -8.37 21.76
C ASP A 137 17.24 -9.11 22.67
N THR A 138 15.94 -9.07 22.38
CA THR A 138 14.89 -9.55 23.31
C THR A 138 14.21 -10.85 22.88
N GLY A 139 14.31 -11.22 21.60
CA GLY A 139 13.70 -12.44 21.06
C GLY A 139 12.18 -12.33 20.87
N ILE A 140 11.66 -12.91 19.78
CA ILE A 140 10.28 -12.71 19.29
C ILE A 140 9.21 -13.10 20.32
N LEU A 141 9.47 -14.14 21.13
CA LEU A 141 8.53 -14.65 22.13
C LEU A 141 8.34 -13.70 23.33
N SER A 142 9.40 -12.98 23.74
CA SER A 142 9.29 -12.02 24.86
C SER A 142 8.53 -10.76 24.43
N VAL A 143 8.72 -10.32 23.18
CA VAL A 143 8.04 -9.15 22.59
C VAL A 143 6.54 -9.38 22.41
N LEU A 144 6.14 -10.59 21.99
CA LEU A 144 4.72 -10.95 21.93
C LEU A 144 4.08 -10.92 23.33
N TRP A 145 4.81 -11.38 24.35
CA TRP A 145 4.29 -11.42 25.71
C TRP A 145 4.18 -10.01 26.33
N ASP A 146 5.17 -9.15 26.09
CA ASP A 146 5.19 -7.79 26.59
C ASP A 146 4.11 -6.93 25.91
N ARG A 147 3.91 -7.13 24.60
CA ARG A 147 2.97 -6.34 23.80
C ARG A 147 1.65 -7.06 23.57
N LYS A 148 0.78 -7.00 24.57
CA LYS A 148 -0.57 -7.59 24.58
C LYS A 148 -1.40 -7.32 23.31
N LEU A 149 -1.28 -6.12 22.72
CA LEU A 149 -1.98 -5.76 21.47
C LEU A 149 -1.49 -6.55 20.25
N GLY A 150 -0.18 -6.83 20.15
CA GLY A 150 0.41 -7.59 19.05
C GLY A 150 -0.06 -9.05 19.08
N THR A 151 -0.12 -9.65 20.27
CA THR A 151 -0.62 -11.02 20.46
C THR A 151 -2.11 -11.14 20.14
N VAL A 152 -2.93 -10.17 20.55
CA VAL A 152 -4.37 -10.15 20.19
C VAL A 152 -4.55 -10.06 18.67
N LEU A 153 -3.82 -9.16 18.00
CA LEU A 153 -3.88 -9.04 16.54
C LEU A 153 -3.45 -10.33 15.83
N LEU A 154 -2.38 -10.98 16.30
CA LEU A 154 -1.90 -12.23 15.71
C LEU A 154 -2.91 -13.37 15.89
N LEU A 155 -3.56 -13.46 17.04
CA LEU A 155 -4.63 -14.43 17.28
C LEU A 155 -5.85 -14.19 16.38
N VAL A 156 -6.24 -12.92 16.17
CA VAL A 156 -7.35 -12.58 15.25
C VAL A 156 -7.00 -12.95 13.80
N VAL A 157 -5.75 -12.73 13.38
CA VAL A 157 -5.28 -13.15 12.04
C VAL A 157 -5.33 -14.67 11.91
N LEU A 158 -4.79 -15.41 12.89
CA LEU A 158 -4.85 -16.87 12.89
C LEU A 158 -6.29 -17.40 12.87
N TYR A 159 -7.19 -16.80 13.65
CA TYR A 159 -8.60 -17.15 13.66
C TYR A 159 -9.27 -16.89 12.30
N THR A 160 -8.98 -15.75 11.67
CA THR A 160 -9.51 -15.42 10.34
C THR A 160 -9.00 -16.39 9.27
N PHE A 161 -7.73 -16.80 9.36
CA PHE A 161 -7.17 -17.84 8.49
C PHE A 161 -7.83 -19.20 8.72
N TYR A 162 -8.08 -19.58 9.97
CA TYR A 162 -8.75 -20.82 10.33
C TYR A 162 -10.19 -20.86 9.78
N ASP A 163 -11.00 -19.82 10.03
CA ASP A 163 -12.37 -19.71 9.48
C ASP A 163 -12.37 -19.69 7.94
N GLY A 164 -11.41 -18.99 7.34
CA GLY A 164 -11.27 -18.89 5.89
C GLY A 164 -10.86 -20.19 5.20
N ILE A 165 -10.05 -21.04 5.86
CA ILE A 165 -9.69 -22.37 5.36
C ILE A 165 -10.88 -23.33 5.49
N PHE A 166 -11.57 -23.32 6.64
CA PHE A 166 -12.69 -24.23 6.89
C PHE A 166 -13.91 -23.92 6.00
N ARG A 167 -14.23 -22.64 5.76
CA ARG A 167 -15.34 -22.25 4.85
C ARG A 167 -15.08 -22.52 3.38
N ARG A 168 -13.82 -22.77 2.97
CA ARG A 168 -13.49 -23.10 1.58
C ARG A 168 -13.89 -24.54 1.23
N ASP A 169 -13.96 -25.43 2.22
CA ASP A 169 -14.30 -26.85 2.03
C ASP A 169 -15.81 -27.04 1.77
N ASP A 170 -16.67 -26.30 2.48
CA ASP A 170 -18.13 -26.36 2.30
C ASP A 170 -18.61 -25.88 0.91
N SER A 171 -17.83 -25.01 0.23
CA SER A 171 -18.19 -24.50 -1.10
C SER A 171 -17.95 -25.50 -2.24
N LYS A 172 -17.21 -26.59 -2.00
CA LYS A 172 -16.92 -27.63 -3.00
C LYS A 172 -17.84 -28.84 -2.93
N VAL A 173 -18.64 -29.00 -1.88
CA VAL A 173 -19.53 -30.16 -1.68
C VAL A 173 -20.93 -29.96 -2.30
N SER A 174 -21.28 -28.73 -2.72
CA SER A 174 -22.63 -28.40 -3.22
C SER A 174 -22.73 -28.02 -4.71
N ARG A 175 -21.75 -28.34 -5.57
CA ARG A 175 -21.89 -28.21 -7.03
C ARG A 175 -21.17 -29.29 -7.81
#